data_AF-A0A7K1J6D9-F1
#
_entry.id   AF-A0A7K1J6D9-F1
#
_cell.length_a   1.000
_cell.length_b   1.000
_cell.length_c   1.000
_cell.angle_alpha   90.00
_cell.angle_beta   90.00
_cell.angle_gamma   90.00
#
_symmetry.space_group_name_H-M   'P 1'
#
loop_
_entity.id
_entity.type
_entity.pdbx_description
1 polymer ?
#
loop_
_entity_poly.entity_id
_entity_poly.type
_entity_poly.pdbx_seq_one_letter_code
_entity_poly.pdbx_strand_id
1 'polypeptide(L)'
;MIGGHDFDVTVDPDPEYAEPEDMKEAPFIPFHLIGQLQSNKISKILTTVNTIESVDSLDLAQKIAHRCAVRGREIGVFLEVNESGEASKSGCDPEQALELAEQIAQLEGLELQGLMTVGAHVDDEKTIRAGYAHLRSLREQIQQLGLPGTKTCRELSMGMSGDLEYAIAEGATIVRVGTSIFGERDFK
;
A
#
# COMPACT_ATOMS: atom_id res chain seq x y z
N MET A 1 0.91 -0.58 23.99
CA MET A 1 0.60 0.86 23.92
C MET A 1 1.78 1.56 23.27
N ILE A 2 1.70 1.76 21.96
CA ILE A 2 2.71 2.49 21.16
C ILE A 2 1.85 3.00 20.00
N GLY A 3 1.43 4.26 19.97
CA GLY A 3 2.29 5.44 19.94
C GLY A 3 2.21 5.96 18.51
N GLY A 4 1.03 6.46 18.12
CA GLY A 4 0.81 7.05 16.82
C GLY A 4 1.69 8.28 16.69
N HIS A 5 2.74 8.17 15.88
CA HIS A 5 3.54 9.32 15.50
C HIS A 5 2.91 9.94 14.26
N ASP A 6 2.51 11.19 14.42
CA ASP A 6 2.09 12.09 13.36
C ASP A 6 3.11 12.09 12.23
N PHE A 7 2.70 11.60 11.05
CA PHE A 7 3.37 11.96 9.80
C PHE A 7 2.98 13.42 9.47
N ASP A 8 3.76 14.36 9.98
CA ASP A 8 3.89 15.69 9.42
C ASP A 8 4.99 15.65 8.36
N VAL A 9 4.61 15.44 7.09
CA VAL A 9 5.44 15.87 5.98
C VAL A 9 5.27 17.38 5.88
N THR A 10 5.98 18.10 6.74
CA THR A 10 6.31 19.50 6.47
C THR A 10 7.58 19.45 5.65
N VAL A 11 7.47 19.66 4.34
CA VAL A 11 8.64 20.08 3.57
C VAL A 11 8.90 21.51 4.02
N ASP A 12 9.73 21.68 5.05
CA ASP A 12 10.27 22.98 5.40
C ASP A 12 11.27 23.31 4.29
N PRO A 13 11.04 24.34 3.47
CA PRO A 13 12.03 24.75 2.48
C PRO A 13 13.18 25.39 3.24
N ASP A 14 14.17 24.57 3.57
CA ASP A 14 15.45 25.04 4.08
C ASP A 14 16.02 26.03 3.04
N PRO A 15 16.16 27.33 3.38
CA PRO A 15 16.44 28.40 2.42
C PRO A 15 17.83 28.33 1.79
N GLU A 16 18.63 27.32 2.14
CA GLU A 16 19.98 27.08 1.62
C GLU A 16 20.02 26.19 0.37
N TYR A 17 18.91 25.56 -0.04
CA TYR A 17 18.84 24.83 -1.30
C TYR A 17 18.45 25.79 -2.42
N ALA A 18 19.41 26.03 -3.33
CA ALA A 18 19.23 26.82 -4.53
C ALA A 18 17.93 26.43 -5.26
N GLU A 19 17.09 27.42 -5.59
CA GLU A 19 15.97 27.27 -6.54
C GLU A 19 16.56 26.90 -7.91
N PRO A 20 16.51 25.63 -8.36
CA PRO A 20 17.11 25.29 -9.63
C PRO A 20 16.06 25.62 -10.70
N GLU A 21 16.39 26.53 -11.59
CA GLU A 21 15.64 26.75 -12.84
C GLU A 21 15.44 25.45 -13.65
N ASP A 22 16.19 24.39 -13.32
CA ASP A 22 16.16 23.03 -13.88
C ASP A 22 15.03 22.10 -13.37
N MET A 23 14.26 22.46 -12.33
CA MET A 23 13.17 21.59 -11.84
C MET A 23 11.88 21.64 -12.69
N LYS A 24 11.82 22.49 -13.73
CA LYS A 24 10.63 22.66 -14.57
C LYS A 24 10.31 21.47 -15.47
N GLU A 25 11.19 20.48 -15.58
CA GLU A 25 11.00 19.26 -16.39
C GLU A 25 11.09 17.95 -15.57
N ALA A 26 11.10 18.02 -14.24
CA ALA A 26 11.18 16.80 -13.45
C ALA A 26 9.96 15.89 -13.72
N PRO A 27 10.16 14.60 -14.03
CA PRO A 27 9.06 13.68 -14.26
C PRO A 27 8.21 13.56 -13.01
N PHE A 28 6.90 13.40 -13.19
CA PHE A 28 5.98 13.16 -12.09
C PHE A 28 6.38 11.90 -11.30
N ILE A 29 6.56 12.05 -9.99
CA ILE A 29 6.91 10.94 -9.08
C ILE A 29 5.66 10.58 -8.26
N PRO A 30 5.06 9.39 -8.47
CA PRO A 30 3.92 8.97 -7.66
C PRO A 30 4.35 8.64 -6.23
N PHE A 31 3.57 9.12 -5.26
CA PHE A 31 3.78 8.81 -3.84
C PHE A 31 2.78 7.77 -3.35
N HIS A 32 3.30 6.74 -2.67
CA HIS A 32 2.52 5.67 -2.07
C HIS A 32 2.58 5.76 -0.55
N LEU A 33 1.43 5.73 0.12
CA LEU A 33 1.36 5.55 1.57
C LEU A 33 1.31 4.06 1.90
N ILE A 34 2.41 3.52 2.44
CA ILE A 34 2.54 2.10 2.80
C ILE A 34 2.28 1.80 4.28
N GLY A 35 2.17 2.84 5.11
CA GLY A 35 1.93 2.71 6.54
C GLY A 35 0.47 2.92 6.91
N GLN A 36 0.07 2.35 8.05
CA GLN A 36 -1.30 2.42 8.57
C GLN A 36 -1.89 3.84 8.56
N LEU A 37 -3.10 3.97 8.00
CA LEU A 37 -3.77 5.25 7.84
C LEU A 37 -4.87 5.46 8.87
N GLN A 38 -4.65 6.41 9.77
CA GLN A 38 -5.67 6.84 10.72
C GLN A 38 -6.76 7.67 10.01
N SER A 39 -8.03 7.42 10.33
CA SER A 39 -9.17 8.07 9.64
C SER A 39 -9.15 9.61 9.70
N ASN A 40 -8.63 10.20 10.78
CA ASN A 40 -8.50 11.65 10.93
C ASN A 40 -7.40 12.27 10.05
N LYS A 41 -6.47 11.48 9.51
CA LYS A 41 -5.39 11.94 8.62
C LYS A 41 -5.71 11.81 7.14
N ILE A 42 -6.79 11.12 6.76
CA ILE A 42 -7.18 10.89 5.35
C ILE A 42 -7.18 12.20 4.55
N SER A 43 -7.88 13.25 5.02
CA SER A 43 -7.99 14.52 4.28
C SER A 43 -6.64 15.18 3.99
N LYS A 44 -5.66 15.00 4.88
CA LYS A 44 -4.30 15.55 4.73
C LYS A 44 -3.50 14.71 3.74
N ILE A 45 -3.50 13.40 3.90
CA ILE A 45 -2.76 12.47 3.02
C ILE A 45 -3.25 12.54 1.57
N LEU A 46 -4.55 12.72 1.36
CA LEU A 46 -5.09 12.83 0.01
C LEU A 46 -4.45 13.97 -0.79
N THR A 47 -3.91 15.03 -0.18
CA THR A 47 -3.28 16.13 -0.94
C THR A 47 -1.87 15.81 -1.43
N THR A 48 -1.26 14.74 -0.95
CA THR A 48 0.16 14.43 -1.20
C THR A 48 0.41 13.07 -1.84
N VAL A 49 -0.48 12.10 -1.67
CA VAL A 49 -0.27 10.73 -2.17
C VAL A 49 -1.19 10.37 -3.33
N ASN A 50 -0.73 9.45 -4.16
CA ASN A 50 -1.43 8.90 -5.31
C ASN A 50 -2.08 7.56 -5.01
N THR A 51 -1.47 6.80 -4.11
CA THR A 51 -1.91 5.46 -3.76
C THR A 51 -1.79 5.23 -2.26
N ILE A 52 -2.78 4.57 -1.66
CA ILE A 52 -2.75 4.10 -0.27
C ILE A 52 -2.70 2.58 -0.31
N GLU A 53 -1.63 1.98 0.20
CA GLU A 53 -1.43 0.53 0.11
C GLU A 53 -1.90 -0.25 1.35
N SER A 54 -2.22 0.47 2.43
CA SER A 54 -2.52 -0.12 3.75
C SER A 54 -4.03 -0.17 4.04
N VAL A 55 -4.88 -0.35 3.03
CA VAL A 55 -6.34 -0.46 3.27
C VAL A 55 -6.63 -1.89 3.70
N ASP A 56 -7.10 -2.09 4.92
CA ASP A 56 -7.31 -3.43 5.53
C ASP A 56 -8.78 -3.75 5.83
N SER A 57 -9.68 -2.79 5.58
CA SER A 57 -11.07 -2.90 5.99
C SER A 57 -12.00 -2.06 5.12
N LEU A 58 -13.24 -2.51 5.00
CA LEU A 58 -14.29 -1.77 4.27
C LEU A 58 -14.55 -0.40 4.89
N ASP A 59 -14.55 -0.30 6.22
CA ASP A 59 -14.78 0.96 6.93
C ASP A 59 -13.73 2.02 6.56
N LEU A 60 -12.45 1.64 6.53
CA LEU A 60 -11.38 2.54 6.09
C LEU A 60 -11.57 2.93 4.61
N ALA A 61 -11.84 1.97 3.74
CA ALA A 61 -12.07 2.22 2.32
C ALA A 61 -13.23 3.21 2.09
N GLN A 62 -14.38 2.99 2.74
CA GLN A 62 -15.55 3.88 2.65
C GLN A 62 -15.24 5.30 3.13
N LYS A 63 -14.45 5.44 4.20
CA LYS A 63 -14.01 6.76 4.68
C LYS A 63 -13.11 7.46 3.67
N ILE A 64 -12.21 6.74 3.01
CA ILE A 64 -11.36 7.30 1.95
C ILE A 64 -12.23 7.70 0.75
N ALA A 65 -13.08 6.81 0.26
CA ALA A 65 -14.01 7.04 -0.85
C ALA A 65 -14.87 8.28 -0.62
N HIS A 66 -15.47 8.41 0.57
CA HIS A 66 -16.26 9.58 0.93
C HIS A 66 -15.45 10.89 0.85
N ARG A 67 -14.20 10.89 1.31
CA ARG A 67 -13.32 12.07 1.22
C ARG A 67 -12.87 12.39 -0.20
N CYS A 68 -12.74 11.38 -1.05
CA CYS A 68 -12.45 11.52 -2.47
C CYS A 68 -13.65 12.13 -3.21
N ALA A 69 -14.86 11.64 -2.95
CA ALA A 69 -16.10 12.17 -3.50
C ALA A 69 -16.31 13.66 -3.15
N VAL A 70 -16.11 14.05 -1.88
CA VAL A 70 -16.19 15.46 -1.44
C VAL A 70 -15.19 16.36 -2.17
N ARG A 71 -14.06 15.82 -2.63
CA ARG A 71 -13.00 16.55 -3.33
C ARG A 71 -13.07 16.43 -4.85
N GLY A 72 -14.03 15.68 -5.40
CA GLY A 72 -14.12 15.41 -6.83
C GLY A 72 -12.88 14.70 -7.38
N ARG A 73 -12.36 13.73 -6.63
CA ARG A 73 -11.11 13.03 -6.94
C ARG A 73 -11.26 11.53 -6.87
N GLU A 74 -10.33 10.85 -7.51
CA GLU A 74 -10.10 9.41 -7.41
C GLU A 74 -8.69 9.17 -6.84
N ILE A 75 -8.49 8.04 -6.15
CA ILE A 75 -7.19 7.62 -5.63
C ILE A 75 -6.99 6.10 -5.79
N GLY A 76 -5.76 5.70 -6.05
CA GLY A 76 -5.37 4.30 -6.05
C GLY A 76 -5.39 3.71 -4.64
N VAL A 77 -5.84 2.47 -4.51
CA VAL A 77 -5.77 1.72 -3.25
C VAL A 77 -5.28 0.30 -3.47
N PHE A 78 -4.57 -0.23 -2.48
CA PHE A 78 -4.31 -1.66 -2.37
C PHE A 78 -5.02 -2.20 -1.14
N LEU A 79 -5.54 -3.43 -1.24
CA LEU A 79 -5.99 -4.18 -0.08
C LEU A 79 -4.78 -4.84 0.59
N GLU A 80 -4.51 -4.49 1.84
CA GLU A 80 -3.50 -5.12 2.67
C GLU A 80 -4.05 -6.43 3.25
N VAL A 81 -3.36 -7.53 2.98
CA VAL A 81 -3.74 -8.89 3.41
C VAL A 81 -2.67 -9.42 4.35
N ASN A 82 -3.09 -9.93 5.51
CA ASN A 82 -2.19 -10.54 6.48
C ASN A 82 -1.88 -12.00 6.12
N GLU A 83 -0.91 -12.20 5.24
CA GLU A 83 -0.46 -13.53 4.80
C GLU A 83 0.43 -14.25 5.82
N SER A 84 0.82 -13.60 6.93
CA SER A 84 1.68 -14.24 7.93
C SER A 84 0.90 -14.98 9.02
N GLY A 85 -0.39 -14.69 9.18
CA GLY A 85 -1.24 -15.24 10.25
C GLY A 85 -0.90 -14.72 11.65
N GLU A 86 0.03 -13.77 11.76
CA GLU A 86 0.40 -13.16 13.05
C GLU A 86 -0.63 -12.10 13.43
N ALA A 87 -1.31 -12.27 14.57
CA ALA A 87 -2.32 -11.32 15.05
C ALA A 87 -1.77 -9.91 15.35
N SER A 88 -0.45 -9.76 15.45
CA SER A 88 0.24 -8.48 15.65
C SER A 88 0.44 -7.70 14.34
N LYS A 89 0.24 -8.32 13.17
CA LYS A 89 0.39 -7.65 11.88
C LYS A 89 -0.93 -7.10 11.37
N SER A 90 -0.83 -6.00 10.64
CA SER A 90 -1.94 -5.35 9.95
C SER A 90 -2.37 -6.14 8.71
N GLY A 91 -3.52 -5.75 8.16
CA GLY A 91 -4.13 -6.39 7.00
C GLY A 91 -5.37 -7.21 7.36
N CYS A 92 -6.22 -7.42 6.36
CA CYS A 92 -7.39 -8.26 6.51
C CYS A 92 -7.01 -9.73 6.57
N ASP A 93 -7.94 -10.56 7.04
CA ASP A 93 -7.81 -12.01 6.94
C ASP A 93 -7.78 -12.43 5.46
N PRO A 94 -6.84 -13.31 5.04
CA PRO A 94 -6.80 -13.83 3.68
C PRO A 94 -8.12 -14.48 3.23
N GLU A 95 -8.87 -15.10 4.14
CA GLU A 95 -10.18 -15.70 3.84
C GLU A 95 -11.25 -14.65 3.50
N GLN A 96 -11.10 -13.41 3.99
CA GLN A 96 -12.02 -12.30 3.76
C GLN A 96 -11.59 -11.41 2.58
N ALA A 97 -10.36 -11.59 2.08
CA ALA A 97 -9.75 -10.69 1.12
C ALA A 97 -10.54 -10.58 -0.20
N LEU A 98 -11.10 -11.69 -0.69
CA LEU A 98 -11.91 -11.69 -1.91
C LEU A 98 -13.17 -10.83 -1.78
N GLU A 99 -13.91 -11.02 -0.70
CA GLU A 99 -15.14 -10.28 -0.42
C GLU A 99 -14.84 -8.78 -0.22
N LEU A 100 -13.80 -8.45 0.53
CA LEU A 100 -13.40 -7.06 0.74
C LEU A 100 -12.94 -6.39 -0.56
N ALA A 101 -12.16 -7.08 -1.38
CA ALA A 101 -11.73 -6.56 -2.68
C ALA A 101 -12.91 -6.27 -3.61
N GLU A 102 -13.91 -7.16 -3.65
CA GLU A 102 -15.14 -6.92 -4.42
C GLU A 102 -15.85 -5.65 -3.96
N GLN A 103 -16.02 -5.48 -2.65
CA GLN A 103 -16.72 -4.31 -2.10
C GLN A 103 -15.93 -3.02 -2.32
N ILE A 104 -14.60 -3.06 -2.15
CA ILE A 104 -13.72 -1.90 -2.38
C ILE A 104 -13.71 -1.49 -3.85
N ALA A 105 -13.65 -2.46 -4.77
CA ALA A 105 -13.64 -2.21 -6.22
C ALA A 105 -14.90 -1.47 -6.73
N GLN A 106 -15.99 -1.51 -5.98
CA GLN A 106 -17.26 -0.84 -6.31
C GLN A 106 -17.39 0.57 -5.70
N LEU A 107 -16.44 1.00 -4.86
CA LEU A 107 -16.49 2.31 -4.23
C LEU A 107 -16.05 3.42 -5.20
N GLU A 108 -16.96 4.35 -5.49
CA GLU A 108 -16.63 5.54 -6.27
C GLU A 108 -15.53 6.37 -5.60
N GLY A 109 -14.60 6.86 -6.41
CA GLY A 109 -13.44 7.62 -5.94
C GLY A 109 -12.27 6.76 -5.47
N LEU A 110 -12.38 5.42 -5.53
CA LEU A 110 -11.27 4.50 -5.35
C LEU A 110 -11.03 3.70 -6.63
N GLU A 111 -9.75 3.48 -6.94
CA GLU A 111 -9.32 2.47 -7.91
C GLU A 111 -8.60 1.36 -7.15
N LEU A 112 -9.16 0.14 -7.12
CA LEU A 112 -8.46 -1.01 -6.55
C LEU A 112 -7.35 -1.42 -7.52
N GLN A 113 -6.11 -1.03 -7.22
CA GLN A 113 -4.94 -1.20 -8.09
C GLN A 113 -4.21 -2.52 -7.84
N GLY A 114 -4.30 -3.08 -6.63
CA GLY A 114 -3.56 -4.28 -6.30
C GLY A 114 -3.79 -4.78 -4.89
N LEU A 115 -2.94 -5.74 -4.51
CA LEU A 115 -2.86 -6.28 -3.15
C LEU A 115 -1.50 -5.97 -2.54
N MET A 116 -1.49 -5.78 -1.23
CA MET A 116 -0.28 -5.55 -0.44
C MET A 116 -0.16 -6.63 0.64
N THR A 117 1.06 -7.11 0.88
CA THR A 117 1.34 -7.86 2.11
C THR A 117 2.75 -7.58 2.63
N VAL A 118 2.92 -7.78 3.93
CA VAL A 118 4.23 -7.79 4.60
C VAL A 118 4.58 -9.25 4.91
N GLY A 119 5.73 -9.71 4.41
CA GLY A 119 6.19 -11.09 4.58
C GLY A 119 6.22 -11.54 6.05
N ALA A 120 6.04 -12.85 6.27
CA ALA A 120 6.18 -13.45 7.59
C ALA A 120 7.57 -13.13 8.20
N HIS A 121 7.62 -12.83 9.50
CA HIS A 121 8.90 -12.50 10.15
C HIS A 121 9.58 -13.79 10.64
N VAL A 122 9.97 -14.63 9.68
CA VAL A 122 10.58 -15.94 9.89
C VAL A 122 11.71 -16.16 8.87
N ASP A 123 12.66 -17.03 9.18
CA ASP A 123 13.76 -17.36 8.26
C ASP A 123 13.41 -18.45 7.24
N ASP A 124 12.24 -19.09 7.38
CA ASP A 124 11.83 -20.16 6.47
C ASP A 124 11.34 -19.59 5.13
N GLU A 125 12.19 -19.74 4.10
CA GLU A 125 11.90 -19.33 2.72
C GLU A 125 10.55 -19.88 2.24
N LYS A 126 10.24 -21.15 2.55
CA LYS A 126 9.01 -21.79 2.07
C LYS A 126 7.77 -21.11 2.65
N THR A 127 7.78 -20.78 3.94
CA THR A 127 6.71 -20.01 4.57
C THR A 127 6.57 -18.62 3.94
N ILE A 128 7.67 -17.89 3.75
CA ILE A 128 7.61 -16.55 3.12
C ILE A 128 7.01 -16.62 1.72
N ARG A 129 7.53 -17.53 0.89
CA ARG A 129 7.08 -17.70 -0.51
C ARG A 129 5.65 -18.20 -0.60
N ALA A 130 5.20 -19.05 0.33
CA ALA A 130 3.81 -19.51 0.36
C ALA A 130 2.83 -18.33 0.52
N GLY A 131 3.14 -17.37 1.40
CA GLY A 131 2.33 -16.16 1.56
C GLY A 131 2.28 -15.31 0.29
N TYR A 132 3.42 -15.09 -0.38
CA TYR A 132 3.44 -14.34 -1.64
C TYR A 132 2.73 -15.06 -2.79
N ALA A 133 2.89 -16.37 -2.89
CA ALA A 133 2.18 -17.18 -3.87
C ALA A 133 0.66 -17.15 -3.64
N HIS A 134 0.22 -17.15 -2.38
CA HIS A 134 -1.18 -17.02 -2.01
C HIS A 134 -1.74 -15.63 -2.39
N LEU A 135 -1.01 -14.55 -2.09
CA LEU A 135 -1.40 -13.20 -2.50
C LEU A 135 -1.55 -13.06 -4.03
N ARG A 136 -0.63 -13.65 -4.81
CA ARG A 136 -0.73 -13.70 -6.27
C ARG A 136 -2.02 -14.40 -6.71
N SER A 137 -2.33 -15.55 -6.12
CA SER A 137 -3.55 -16.31 -6.40
C SER A 137 -4.81 -15.50 -6.08
N LEU A 138 -4.84 -14.79 -4.93
CA LEU A 138 -5.95 -13.90 -4.57
C LEU A 138 -6.16 -12.82 -5.63
N ARG A 139 -5.09 -12.15 -6.07
CA ARG A 139 -5.19 -11.13 -7.13
C ARG A 139 -5.76 -11.70 -8.43
N GLU A 140 -5.31 -12.90 -8.84
CA GLU A 140 -5.86 -13.57 -10.03
C GLU A 140 -7.35 -13.89 -9.88
N GLN A 141 -7.77 -14.39 -8.71
CA GLN A 141 -9.17 -14.67 -8.41
C GLN A 141 -10.02 -13.38 -8.46
N ILE A 142 -9.55 -12.28 -7.90
CA ILE A 142 -10.23 -10.96 -7.95
C ILE A 142 -10.45 -10.52 -9.41
N GLN A 143 -9.42 -10.64 -10.25
CA GLN A 143 -9.54 -10.29 -11.67
C GLN A 143 -10.53 -11.20 -12.41
N GLN A 144 -10.59 -12.49 -12.05
CA GLN A 144 -11.49 -13.48 -12.65
C GLN A 144 -12.97 -13.27 -12.27
N LEU A 145 -13.28 -12.55 -11.20
CA LEU A 145 -14.66 -12.19 -10.84
C LEU A 145 -15.37 -11.44 -11.97
N GLY A 146 -14.62 -10.67 -12.78
CA GLY A 146 -15.17 -9.94 -13.92
C GLY A 146 -16.14 -8.81 -13.55
N LEU A 147 -16.18 -8.40 -12.28
CA LEU A 147 -17.00 -7.31 -11.77
C LEU A 147 -16.38 -5.94 -12.13
N PRO A 148 -17.18 -4.85 -12.13
CA PRO A 148 -16.65 -3.49 -12.27
C PRO A 148 -15.54 -3.21 -11.23
N GLY A 149 -14.48 -2.53 -11.66
CA GLY A 149 -13.35 -2.19 -10.80
C GLY A 149 -12.38 -3.33 -10.46
N THR A 150 -12.74 -4.61 -10.63
CA THR A 150 -11.81 -5.71 -10.23
C THR A 150 -10.68 -5.94 -11.24
N LYS A 151 -10.86 -5.54 -12.51
CA LYS A 151 -9.83 -5.68 -13.56
C LYS A 151 -8.63 -4.74 -13.42
N THR A 152 -8.74 -3.70 -12.59
CA THR A 152 -7.63 -2.78 -12.28
C THR A 152 -6.72 -3.33 -11.18
N CYS A 153 -7.18 -4.33 -10.42
CA CYS A 153 -6.39 -5.01 -9.39
C CYS A 153 -5.31 -5.87 -10.05
N ARG A 154 -4.16 -5.28 -10.36
CA ARG A 154 -3.07 -5.87 -11.17
C ARG A 154 -1.78 -6.00 -10.40
N GLU A 155 -1.55 -5.08 -9.48
CA GLU A 155 -0.28 -4.93 -8.78
C GLU A 155 -0.19 -5.83 -7.55
N LEU A 156 1.04 -6.23 -7.22
CA LEU A 156 1.39 -6.98 -6.02
C LEU A 156 2.53 -6.24 -5.32
N SER A 157 2.17 -5.52 -4.25
CA SER A 157 3.12 -4.86 -3.37
C SER A 157 3.55 -5.82 -2.28
N MET A 158 4.68 -6.50 -2.48
CA MET A 158 5.22 -7.48 -1.56
C MET A 158 6.74 -7.56 -1.70
N GLY A 159 7.42 -7.94 -0.61
CA GLY A 159 8.88 -7.91 -0.52
C GLY A 159 9.43 -6.59 0.05
N MET A 160 10.31 -6.76 1.02
CA MET A 160 11.14 -5.74 1.65
C MET A 160 12.62 -6.07 1.41
N SER A 161 13.53 -5.25 1.93
CA SER A 161 14.99 -5.43 1.78
C SER A 161 15.51 -6.86 2.04
N GLY A 162 14.89 -7.62 2.95
CA GLY A 162 15.35 -8.96 3.33
C GLY A 162 14.76 -10.12 2.54
N ASP A 163 13.66 -9.91 1.82
CA ASP A 163 12.88 -10.97 1.16
C ASP A 163 12.42 -10.59 -0.27
N LEU A 164 12.96 -9.50 -0.84
CA LEU A 164 12.59 -9.02 -2.18
C LEU A 164 12.83 -10.06 -3.28
N GLU A 165 13.87 -10.89 -3.18
CA GLU A 165 14.16 -11.91 -4.21
C GLU A 165 13.06 -12.98 -4.26
N TYR A 166 12.56 -13.38 -3.09
CA TYR A 166 11.42 -14.29 -2.97
C TYR A 166 10.13 -13.66 -3.50
N ALA A 167 9.91 -12.38 -3.18
CA ALA A 167 8.75 -11.64 -3.69
C ALA A 167 8.76 -11.52 -5.22
N ILE A 168 9.91 -11.17 -5.82
CA ILE A 168 10.07 -11.09 -7.27
C ILE A 168 9.84 -12.46 -7.92
N ALA A 169 10.39 -13.54 -7.35
CA ALA A 169 10.18 -14.90 -7.85
C ALA A 169 8.70 -15.31 -7.82
N GLU A 170 7.92 -14.79 -6.87
CA GLU A 170 6.48 -15.03 -6.79
C GLU A 170 5.61 -13.99 -7.53
N GLY A 171 6.22 -13.04 -8.23
CA GLY A 171 5.52 -12.13 -9.14
C GLY A 171 5.20 -10.77 -8.57
N ALA A 172 5.95 -10.29 -7.56
CA ALA A 172 5.85 -8.92 -7.08
C ALA A 172 6.04 -7.93 -8.23
N THR A 173 5.16 -6.92 -8.30
CA THR A 173 5.29 -5.79 -9.22
C THR A 173 5.85 -4.56 -8.52
N ILE A 174 5.71 -4.50 -7.19
CA ILE A 174 6.25 -3.45 -6.33
C ILE A 174 6.99 -4.12 -5.16
N VAL A 175 8.26 -3.74 -4.97
CA VAL A 175 9.07 -4.09 -3.79
C VAL A 175 9.41 -2.84 -3.00
N ARG A 176 9.48 -2.96 -1.67
CA ARG A 176 9.66 -1.82 -0.75
C ARG A 176 11.04 -1.88 -0.11
N VAL A 177 12.01 -1.20 -0.71
CA VAL A 177 13.42 -1.25 -0.30
C VAL A 177 13.79 0.01 0.50
N GLY A 178 14.11 -0.17 1.78
CA GLY A 178 14.51 0.91 2.69
C GLY A 178 15.98 0.79 3.06
N THR A 179 16.27 -0.11 4.00
CA THR A 179 17.61 -0.31 4.58
C THR A 179 18.70 -0.56 3.54
N SER A 180 18.39 -1.30 2.47
CA SER A 180 19.38 -1.58 1.40
C SER A 180 19.77 -0.34 0.59
N ILE A 181 18.95 0.72 0.61
CA ILE A 181 19.21 1.99 -0.10
C ILE A 181 19.76 3.04 0.87
N PHE A 182 19.13 3.21 2.04
CA PHE A 182 19.40 4.32 2.96
C PHE A 182 20.25 3.94 4.18
N GLY A 183 20.59 2.65 4.35
CA GLY A 183 21.28 2.15 5.54
C GLY A 183 20.35 1.93 6.73
N GLU A 184 20.93 1.59 7.88
CA GLU A 184 20.18 1.41 9.12
C GLU A 184 19.59 2.73 9.62
N ARG A 185 18.46 2.66 10.31
CA ARG A 185 17.86 3.85 10.93
C ARG A 185 18.66 4.23 12.17
N ASP A 186 19.22 5.44 12.16
CA ASP A 186 19.75 6.08 13.36
C ASP A 186 18.58 6.46 14.28
N PHE A 187 18.27 5.59 15.25
CA PHE A 187 17.41 5.98 16.38
C PHE A 187 18.26 6.78 17.37
N LYS A 188 18.28 8.11 17.23
CA LYS A 188 18.70 9.02 18.30
C LYS A 188 17.52 9.38 19.20
#